data_AF-A0A928KZT3-F1
#
_entry.id   AF-A0A928KZT3-F1
#
_cell.length_a   1.000
_cell.length_b   1.000
_cell.length_c   1.000
_cell.angle_alpha   90.00
_cell.angle_beta   90.00
_cell.angle_gamma   90.00
#
_symmetry.space_group_name_H-M   'P 1'
#
loop_
_entity.id
_entity.type
_entity.pdbx_description
1 polymer ?
#
loop_
_entity_poly.entity_id
_entity_poly.type
_entity_poly.pdbx_seq_one_letter_code
_entity_poly.pdbx_strand_id
1 'polypeptide(L)' 'MTGNEVKALILSKNLKCWEVAEAWGMTDGNFSRKLRKPFNEEDTAKLYQIIETLTHKKQEV' A
#
# COMPACT_ATOMS: atom_id res chain seq x y z
N MET A 1 -7.40 -8.11 -6.70
CA MET A 1 -7.24 -6.63 -6.64
C MET A 1 -6.21 -6.20 -7.67
N THR A 2 -6.49 -5.15 -8.44
CA THR A 2 -5.59 -4.56 -9.42
C THR A 2 -4.74 -3.46 -8.76
N GLY A 3 -3.55 -3.16 -9.29
CA GLY A 3 -2.73 -2.09 -8.72
C GLY A 3 -3.37 -0.70 -8.78
N ASN A 4 -4.35 -0.47 -9.66
CA ASN A 4 -5.11 0.78 -9.70
C ASN A 4 -6.02 0.92 -8.47
N GLU A 5 -6.67 -0.17 -8.04
CA GLU A 5 -7.47 -0.19 -6.82
C GLU A 5 -6.61 0.06 -5.58
N VAL A 6 -5.41 -0.54 -5.53
CA VAL A 6 -4.42 -0.30 -4.47
C VAL A 6 -4.07 1.18 -4.39
N LYS A 7 -3.72 1.79 -5.53
CA LYS A 7 -3.40 3.23 -5.58
C LYS A 7 -4.57 4.08 -5.10
N ALA A 8 -5.78 3.80 -5.58
CA ALA A 8 -6.97 4.53 -5.16
C ALA A 8 -7.21 4.42 -3.64
N LEU A 9 -7.02 3.24 -3.07
CA LEU A 9 -7.14 3.02 -1.62
C LEU A 9 -6.12 3.85 -0.84
N ILE A 10 -4.85 3.81 -1.23
CA ILE A 10 -3.75 4.58 -0.63
C ILE A 10 -4.05 6.08 -0.69
N LEU A 11 -4.45 6.58 -1.87
CA LEU A 11 -4.83 7.98 -2.08
C LEU A 11 -6.04 8.38 -1.23
N SER A 12 -7.06 7.53 -1.10
CA SER A 12 -8.24 7.79 -0.27
C SER A 12 -7.92 7.93 1.22
N LYS A 13 -6.84 7.28 1.67
CA LYS A 13 -6.34 7.38 3.05
C LYS A 13 -5.31 8.50 3.23
N ASN A 14 -5.13 9.34 2.21
CA ASN A 14 -4.16 10.41 2.17
C ASN A 14 -2.72 9.93 2.41
N LEU A 15 -2.43 8.68 2.03
CA LEU A 15 -1.10 8.06 2.12
C LEU A 15 -0.38 8.15 0.78
N LYS A 16 0.94 7.99 0.78
CA LYS A 16 1.78 7.93 -0.42
C LYS A 16 2.20 6.49 -0.69
N CYS A 17 2.36 6.15 -1.98
CA CYS A 17 2.76 4.80 -2.39
C CYS A 17 4.13 4.39 -1.81
N TRP A 18 5.05 5.34 -1.67
CA TRP A 18 6.36 5.07 -1.08
C TRP A 18 6.29 4.76 0.42
N GLU A 19 5.35 5.35 1.18
CA GLU A 19 5.15 5.04 2.62
C GLU A 19 4.71 3.59 2.79
N VAL A 20 3.77 3.17 1.93
CA VAL A 20 3.28 1.79 1.90
C VAL A 20 4.38 0.83 1.44
N ALA A 21 5.18 1.22 0.44
CA ALA A 21 6.31 0.43 -0.02
C ALA A 21 7.35 0.22 1.09
N GLU A 22 7.72 1.30 1.81
CA GLU A 22 8.65 1.24 2.94
C GLU A 22 8.14 0.33 4.05
N ALA A 23 6.87 0.47 4.43
CA ALA A 23 6.24 -0.38 5.45
C ALA A 23 6.10 -1.85 5.02
N TRP A 24 6.02 -2.10 3.71
CA TRP A 24 6.13 -3.46 3.17
C TRP A 24 7.56 -4.02 3.22
N GLY A 25 8.57 -3.17 3.39
CA GLY A 25 9.97 -3.54 3.30
C GLY A 25 10.48 -3.65 1.87
N MET A 26 9.86 -2.91 0.93
CA MET A 26 10.33 -2.82 -0.45
C MET A 26 10.51 -1.38 -0.92
N THR A 27 11.29 -1.19 -1.97
CA THR A 27 11.44 0.12 -2.59
C THR A 27 10.23 0.45 -3.46
N ASP A 28 9.94 1.75 -3.63
CA ASP A 28 8.84 2.23 -4.46
C ASP A 28 8.89 1.66 -5.90
N GLY A 29 10.09 1.45 -6.46
CA GLY A 29 10.26 0.81 -7.76
C GLY A 29 9.80 -0.65 -7.81
N ASN A 30 10.03 -1.42 -6.74
CA ASN A 30 9.53 -2.80 -6.63
C ASN A 30 8.02 -2.82 -6.40
N PHE A 31 7.51 -1.90 -5.58
CA PHE A 31 6.08 -1.74 -5.35
C PHE A 31 5.35 -1.40 -6.65
N SER A 32 5.86 -0.44 -7.42
CA SER A 32 5.34 -0.07 -8.74
C SER A 32 5.32 -1.23 -9.74
N ARG A 33 6.28 -2.16 -9.68
CA ARG A 33 6.25 -3.38 -10.49
C ARG A 33 5.21 -4.39 -9.97
N LYS A 34 5.07 -4.51 -8.65
CA LYS A 34 4.06 -5.37 -8.02
C LYS A 34 2.64 -4.89 -8.34
N LEU A 35 2.41 -3.58 -8.43
CA LEU A 35 1.16 -2.98 -8.89
C LEU A 35 0.73 -3.37 -10.32
N ARG A 36 1.65 -3.84 -11.16
CA ARG A 36 1.34 -4.30 -12.53
C ARG A 36 0.92 -5.77 -12.57
N LYS A 37 1.09 -6.51 -11.48
CA LYS A 37 0.70 -7.91 -11.36
C LYS A 37 -0.60 -8.02 -10.56
N PRO A 38 -1.41 -9.08 -10.81
CA PRO A 38 -2.58 -9.34 -9.97
C PRO A 38 -2.12 -9.61 -8.53
N PHE A 39 -2.74 -8.91 -7.57
CA PHE A 39 -2.54 -9.21 -6.15
C PHE A 39 -3.29 -10.48 -5.80
N ASN A 40 -2.61 -11.39 -5.12
CA ASN A 40 -3.24 -12.50 -4.43
C ASN A 40 -3.89 -12.02 -3.13
N GLU A 41 -4.68 -12.88 -2.50
CA GLU A 41 -5.39 -12.58 -1.26
C GLU A 41 -4.41 -12.23 -0.12
N GLU A 42 -3.26 -12.91 -0.06
CA GLU A 42 -2.24 -12.67 0.97
C GLU A 42 -1.58 -11.29 0.84
N ASP A 43 -1.18 -10.90 -0.38
CA ASP A 43 -0.64 -9.56 -0.61
C ASP A 43 -1.71 -8.51 -0.32
N THR A 44 -2.97 -8.77 -0.67
CA THR A 44 -4.08 -7.85 -0.40
C THR A 44 -4.27 -7.66 1.12
N ALA A 45 -4.26 -8.73 1.91
CA ALA A 45 -4.37 -8.65 3.37
C ALA A 45 -3.21 -7.87 4.00
N LYS A 46 -1.97 -8.13 3.57
CA LYS A 46 -0.78 -7.37 4.00
C LYS A 46 -0.89 -5.90 3.66
N LEU A 47 -1.37 -5.56 2.45
CA LEU A 47 -1.59 -4.18 2.04
C LEU A 47 -2.55 -3.46 2.98
N TYR A 48 -3.69 -4.08 3.30
CA TYR A 48 -4.68 -3.49 4.19
C TYR A 48 -4.09 -3.25 5.60
N GLN A 49 -3.38 -4.21 6.16
CA GLN A 49 -2.71 -4.05 7.46
C GLN A 49 -1.70 -2.90 7.46
N ILE A 50 -0.88 -2.80 6.41
CA ILE A 50 0.10 -1.71 6.26
C ILE A 50 -0.61 -0.35 6.19
N ILE A 51 -1.65 -0.25 5.36
CA ILE A 51 -2.41 0.99 5.19
C ILE A 51 -3.10 1.40 6.49
N GLU A 52 -3.69 0.46 7.22
CA GLU A 52 -4.30 0.71 8.52
C GLU A 52 -3.27 1.20 9.55
N THR A 53 -2.11 0.54 9.61
CA THR A 53 -0.99 0.93 10.49
C THR A 53 -0.49 2.34 10.18
N LEU A 54 -0.30 2.66 8.89
CA LEU A 54 0.16 3.97 8.44
C LEU A 54 -0.90 5.06 8.65
N THR A 55 -2.17 4.72 8.44
CA THR A 55 -3.29 5.65 8.70
C THR A 55 -3.34 6.00 10.19
N HIS A 56 -3.24 5.01 11.07
CA HIS A 56 -3.16 5.23 12.51
C HIS A 56 -1.98 6.12 12.90
N LYS A 57 -0.78 5.81 12.41
CA LYS A 57 0.42 6.63 12.66
C LYS A 57 0.25 8.08 12.19
N LYS A 58 -0.47 8.31 11.09
CA LYS A 58 -0.68 9.64 10.53
C LYS A 58 -1.75 10.45 11.26
N GLN A 59 -2.69 9.80 11.95
CA GLN A 59 -3.70 10.49 12.76
C GLN A 59 -3.17 10.92 14.14
N GLU A 60 -2.05 10.35 14.58
CA GLU A 60 -1.43 10.64 15.87
C GLU A 60 -0.45 11.84 15.83
N VAL A 61 -0.26 12.46 14.67
CA VAL A 61 0.66 13.60 14.42
C VAL A 61 -0.13 14.83 13.98
#